data_AF-A0A7D4QDZ3-F1
#
_entry.id   AF-A0A7D4QDZ3-F1
#
_cell.length_a   1.000
_cell.length_b   1.000
_cell.length_c   1.000
_cell.angle_alpha   90.00
_cell.angle_beta   90.00
_cell.angle_gamma   90.00
#
_symmetry.space_group_name_H-M   'P 1'
#
loop_
_entity.id
_entity.type
_entity.pdbx_description
1 polymer ?
#
loop_
_entity_poly.entity_id
_entity_poly.type
_entity_poly.pdbx_seq_one_letter_code
_entity_poly.pdbx_strand_id
1 'polypeptide(L)' 'MSTLNYPLNNAQVELMKILDRNLSENDIKDLKELLSRFFADKAIKAADKIWDEKGMTDNDMDRLLNG' A
#
# COMPACT_ATOMS: atom_id res chain seq x y z
N MET A 1 -5.37 -17.85 -25.33
CA MET A 1 -5.29 -16.76 -24.34
C MET A 1 -6.35 -17.03 -23.29
N SER A 2 -5.93 -17.34 -22.05
CA SER A 2 -6.86 -17.60 -20.95
C SER A 2 -7.52 -16.29 -20.56
N THR A 3 -8.81 -16.14 -20.81
CA THR A 3 -9.58 -14.95 -20.40
C THR A 3 -9.76 -15.00 -18.89
N LEU A 4 -8.97 -14.22 -18.15
CA LEU A 4 -9.22 -13.98 -16.73
C LEU A 4 -10.53 -13.21 -16.58
N ASN A 5 -11.62 -13.91 -16.23
CA ASN A 5 -12.88 -13.28 -15.85
C ASN A 5 -12.84 -12.98 -14.34
N TYR A 6 -12.05 -11.97 -13.94
CA TYR A 6 -12.11 -11.41 -12.60
C TYR A 6 -12.65 -9.98 -12.73
N PRO A 7 -13.78 -9.64 -12.07
CA PRO A 7 -14.22 -8.25 -12.03
C PRO A 7 -13.14 -7.43 -11.33
N LEU A 8 -12.50 -6.55 -12.09
CA LEU A 8 -11.49 -5.64 -11.56
C LEU A 8 -12.14 -4.70 -10.56
N ASN A 9 -11.46 -4.45 -9.44
CA ASN A 9 -11.89 -3.44 -8.48
C ASN A 9 -11.69 -2.03 -9.05
N ASN A 10 -12.31 -1.03 -8.42
CA ASN A 10 -12.26 0.35 -8.88
C ASN A 10 -10.82 0.86 -9.11
N ALA A 11 -9.90 0.60 -8.17
CA ALA A 11 -8.52 1.05 -8.29
C ALA A 11 -7.80 0.41 -9.49
N GLN A 12 -8.05 -0.87 -9.75
CA GLN A 12 -7.51 -1.56 -10.93
C GLN A 12 -8.05 -0.96 -12.22
N VAL A 13 -9.34 -0.60 -12.28
CA VAL A 13 -9.95 0.05 -13.45
C VAL A 13 -9.36 1.44 -13.70
N GLU A 14 -9.19 2.27 -12.66
CA GLU A 14 -8.59 3.60 -12.80
C GLU A 14 -7.12 3.52 -13.22
N LEU A 15 -6.35 2.56 -12.69
CA LEU A 15 -4.97 2.32 -13.12
C LEU A 15 -4.90 1.96 -14.62
N MET A 16 -5.82 1.14 -15.13
CA MET A 16 -5.83 0.82 -16.56
C MET A 16 -6.17 2.03 -17.45
N LYS A 17 -7.01 2.97 -16.98
CA LYS A 17 -7.35 4.18 -17.76
C LYS A 17 -6.16 5.10 -17.96
N ILE A 18 -5.22 5.11 -17.01
CA ILE A 18 -4.02 5.96 -17.07
C ILE A 18 -2.81 5.26 -17.69
N LEU A 19 -2.78 3.93 -17.67
CA LEU A 19 -1.70 3.12 -18.25
C LEU A 19 -2.00 2.78 -19.72
N ASP A 20 -2.10 3.82 -20.55
CA ASP A 20 -2.39 3.70 -21.99
C ASP A 20 -1.16 3.28 -22.84
N ARG A 21 0.03 3.31 -22.25
CA ARG A 21 1.31 2.96 -22.87
C ARG A 21 1.90 1.70 -22.26
N ASN A 22 2.60 0.94 -23.10
CA ASN A 22 3.45 -0.14 -22.61
C ASN A 22 4.57 0.45 -21.76
N LEU A 23 4.64 -0.04 -20.52
CA LEU A 23 5.71 0.27 -19.59
C LEU A 23 6.88 -0.68 -19.82
N SER A 24 8.11 -0.18 -19.71
CA SER A 24 9.28 -1.05 -19.64
C SER A 24 9.28 -1.83 -18.32
N GLU A 25 10.10 -2.88 -18.22
CA GLU A 25 10.25 -3.61 -16.95
C GLU A 25 10.71 -2.71 -15.80
N ASN A 26 11.54 -1.70 -16.09
CA ASN A 26 11.99 -0.71 -15.11
C ASN A 26 10.84 0.19 -14.67
N ASP A 27 10.02 0.68 -15.60
CA ASP A 27 8.86 1.52 -15.25
C ASP A 27 7.83 0.72 -14.42
N ILE A 28 7.65 -0.57 -14.73
CA ILE A 28 6.80 -1.47 -13.93
C ILE A 28 7.37 -1.64 -12.51
N LYS A 29 8.69 -1.77 -12.39
CA LYS A 29 9.36 -1.86 -11.09
C LYS A 29 9.15 -0.58 -10.27
N ASP A 30 9.35 0.58 -10.89
CA ASP A 30 9.18 1.88 -10.23
C ASP A 30 7.73 2.10 -9.80
N LEU A 31 6.75 1.71 -10.64
CA LEU A 31 5.33 1.75 -10.29
C LEU A 31 5.00 0.85 -9.09
N LYS A 32 5.58 -0.36 -9.02
CA LYS A 32 5.41 -1.26 -7.87
C LYS A 32 5.98 -0.63 -6.60
N GLU A 33 7.14 0.03 -6.70
CA GLU A 33 7.76 0.69 -5.57
C GLU A 33 6.91 1.88 -5.07
N LEU A 34 6.38 2.68 -5.99
CA LEU A 34 5.46 3.77 -5.68
C LEU A 34 4.22 3.28 -4.92
N LEU A 35 3.59 2.21 -5.41
CA LEU A 35 2.41 1.62 -4.76
C LEU A 35 2.76 1.04 -3.39
N SER A 36 3.92 0.39 -3.27
CA SER A 36 4.40 -0.18 -1.99
C SER A 36 4.60 0.92 -0.95
N ARG A 37 5.23 2.04 -1.34
CA ARG A 37 5.40 3.23 -0.48
C ARG A 37 4.06 3.83 -0.09
N PHE A 38 3.12 3.98 -1.03
CA PHE A 38 1.78 4.49 -0.74
C PHE A 38 1.04 3.67 0.33
N PHE A 39 1.08 2.34 0.25
CA PHE A 39 0.44 1.49 1.24
C PHE A 39 1.19 1.48 2.58
N ALA A 40 2.52 1.51 2.56
CA ALA A 40 3.33 1.62 3.78
C ALA A 40 3.02 2.92 4.53
N ASP A 41 3.01 4.06 3.85
CA ASP A 41 2.68 5.36 4.45
C ASP A 41 1.27 5.37 5.05
N LYS A 42 0.31 4.74 4.38
CA LYS A 42 -1.06 4.62 4.88
C LYS A 42 -1.13 3.74 6.14
N ALA A 43 -0.36 2.64 6.17
CA ALA A 43 -0.29 1.76 7.32
C ALA A 43 0.36 2.45 8.53
N ILE A 44 1.47 3.16 8.32
CA ILE A 44 2.16 3.95 9.37
C ILE A 44 1.19 4.97 9.96
N LYS A 45 0.55 5.80 9.12
CA LYS A 45 -0.43 6.80 9.58
C LYS A 45 -1.60 6.18 10.35
N ALA A 46 -2.04 4.99 9.96
CA ALA A 46 -3.10 4.29 10.68
C ALA A 46 -2.60 3.79 12.05
N ALA A 47 -1.36 3.29 12.13
CA ALA A 47 -0.74 2.89 13.38
C ALA A 47 -0.56 4.09 14.32
N ASP A 48 -0.01 5.20 13.83
CA ASP A 48 0.17 6.45 14.59
C ASP A 48 -1.17 6.96 15.14
N LYS A 49 -2.23 6.94 14.30
CA LYS A 49 -3.56 7.35 14.75
C LYS A 49 -4.07 6.48 15.91
N ILE A 50 -3.91 5.17 15.82
CA ILE A 50 -4.34 4.25 16.88
C ILE A 50 -3.49 4.46 18.14
N TRP A 51 -2.20 4.72 17.97
CA TRP A 51 -1.27 5.04 19.05
C TRP A 51 -1.75 6.25 19.85
N ASP A 52 -2.05 7.34 19.14
CA ASP A 52 -2.55 8.59 19.71
C ASP A 52 -3.92 8.42 20.37
N GLU A 53 -4.87 7.78 19.69
CA GLU A 53 -6.24 7.56 20.21
C GLU A 53 -6.26 6.73 21.49
N LYS A 54 -5.28 5.83 21.66
CA LYS A 54 -5.14 4.99 22.85
C LYS A 54 -4.25 5.61 23.93
N GLY A 55 -3.64 6.77 23.66
CA GLY A 55 -2.68 7.39 24.57
C GLY A 55 -1.48 6.49 24.87
N MET A 56 -1.05 5.71 23.87
CA MET A 56 0.07 4.78 24.02
C MET A 56 1.37 5.54 24.32
N THR A 57 2.23 4.91 25.12
CA THR A 57 3.48 5.51 25.61
C THR A 57 4.69 4.72 25.14
N ASP A 58 5.89 5.27 25.32
CA ASP A 58 7.14 4.56 25.00
C ASP A 58 7.22 3.18 25.70
N ASN A 59 6.64 3.05 26.90
CA ASN A 59 6.53 1.75 27.60
C ASN A 59 5.69 0.73 26.83
N ASP A 60 4.66 1.16 26.12
CA ASP A 60 3.88 0.28 25.23
C ASP A 60 4.72 -0.16 24.03
N MET A 61 5.62 0.69 23.55
CA MET A 61 6.54 0.36 22.46
C MET A 61 7.54 -0.71 22.92
N ASP A 62 8.12 -0.52 24.10
CA ASP A 62 9.03 -1.49 24.70
C ASP A 62 8.36 -2.85 24.92
N ARG A 63 7.09 -2.85 25.32
CA ARG A 63 6.30 -4.08 25.46
C ARG A 63 6.04 -4.76 24.11
N LEU A 64 5.82 -4.00 23.04
CA LEU A 64 5.60 -4.55 21.70
C LEU A 64 6.88 -5.09 21.06
N LEU A 65 8.04 -4.46 21.31
CA LEU A 65 9.34 -4.87 20.74
C LEU A 65 9.96 -6.08 21.44
N ASN A 66 9.67 -6.28 22.73
CA ASN A 66 10.23 -7.37 23.54
C ASN A 66 9.22 -8.50 23.82
N GLY A 67 8.05 -8.47 23.17
CA GLY A 67 6.96 -9.44 23.34
C GLY A 67 7.01 -10.64 22.41
#